data_AF-A0A2M9ZEF6-F1
#
_entry.id   AF-A0A2M9ZEF6-F1
#
_cell.length_a   1.000
_cell.length_b   1.000
_cell.length_c   1.000
_cell.angle_alpha   90.00
_cell.angle_beta   90.00
_cell.angle_gamma   90.00
#
_symmetry.space_group_name_H-M   'P 1'
#
loop_
_entity.id
_entity.type
_entity.pdbx_description
1 polymer ?
#
loop_
_entity_poly.entity_id
_entity_poly.type
_entity_poly.pdbx_seq_one_letter_code
_entity_poly.pdbx_strand_id
1 'polypeptide(L)'
;MPSFRKNLVPLPIGSGIFVLILFNFFLFPLNSQSQPVYAKVLCLQSSEGCACNSSEASESFRIFHGESVILEEYPTEAELWKIKHSRGLCHYPKKNLKALAYQHGFRPMQTTRDHSPKALRFLLQEEDLRGLDSHTSRSLGAYYPTFYHLALEEAFPGTEIAVLSPSGKEIGRASASFLEQVRWEGSGIAKDGKKYHFAGDGRYELYDLEWGWGAGHGYQVYPYRTLAVGFKDFCGKLGSMIAGCNKSKVIGALAYLPGIREKKIRMPDGSYHDGYFCLNDTGSPQYIRDDRMDIFVGIHGGGSPYQPKELSRNLFLDAGIHPLVPSDWRLYYSEKERFWCPKEKIPANPFSPKEEECRLDYHAVAPQKGLEVRIFFRNDGSLVRCKP
;
A
#
# COMPACT_ATOMS: atom_id res chain seq x y z
N MET A 1 45.92 -1.04 -50.44
CA MET A 1 46.22 -2.36 -51.04
C MET A 1 47.35 -3.00 -50.25
N PRO A 2 47.38 -4.32 -49.96
CA PRO A 2 46.34 -5.36 -49.90
C PRO A 2 46.08 -5.83 -48.44
N SER A 3 44.86 -6.16 -48.03
CA SER A 3 44.13 -7.44 -48.20
C SER A 3 44.80 -8.64 -47.51
N PHE A 4 44.36 -8.96 -46.28
CA PHE A 4 44.50 -10.29 -45.70
C PHE A 4 43.23 -11.09 -45.99
N ARG A 5 43.30 -11.93 -47.03
CA ARG A 5 42.38 -13.04 -47.26
C ARG A 5 42.78 -14.19 -46.33
N LYS A 6 41.83 -14.71 -45.55
CA LYS A 6 41.93 -16.09 -45.04
C LYS A 6 41.09 -16.99 -45.94
N ASN A 7 41.78 -17.94 -46.55
CA ASN A 7 41.23 -18.96 -47.44
C ASN A 7 40.31 -19.90 -46.66
N LEU A 8 39.08 -20.03 -47.15
CA LEU A 8 38.20 -21.16 -46.88
C LEU A 8 38.61 -22.31 -47.80
N VAL A 9 38.84 -23.49 -47.22
CA VAL A 9 38.95 -24.76 -47.95
C VAL A 9 37.55 -25.41 -47.96
N PRO A 10 37.07 -25.93 -49.11
CA PRO A 10 35.70 -26.39 -49.27
C PRO A 10 35.54 -27.86 -48.89
N LEU A 11 34.37 -28.23 -48.40
CA LEU A 11 33.88 -29.60 -48.34
C LEU A 11 32.42 -29.65 -48.82
N PRO A 12 31.96 -30.81 -49.34
CA PRO A 12 31.39 -30.89 -50.68
C PRO A 12 29.86 -30.85 -50.70
N ILE A 13 29.40 -30.45 -51.88
CA ILE A 13 28.00 -30.52 -52.33
C ILE A 13 27.58 -31.98 -52.41
N GLY A 14 26.64 -32.37 -51.56
CA GLY A 14 25.88 -33.60 -51.64
C GLY A 14 24.40 -33.30 -51.85
N SER A 15 24.01 -33.26 -53.13
CA SER A 15 22.74 -33.73 -53.68
C SER A 15 21.45 -33.62 -52.83
N GLY A 16 20.54 -32.77 -53.32
CA GLY A 16 19.14 -33.18 -53.53
C GLY A 16 18.21 -33.10 -52.32
N ILE A 17 17.44 -32.02 -52.24
CA ILE A 17 15.97 -32.00 -52.33
C ILE A 17 15.56 -30.54 -52.11
N PHE A 18 15.01 -29.92 -53.16
CA PHE A 18 14.39 -28.61 -53.11
C PHE A 18 13.08 -28.74 -52.29
N VAL A 19 13.13 -28.53 -50.97
CA VAL A 19 11.93 -28.21 -50.20
C VAL A 19 11.80 -26.69 -50.20
N LEU A 20 11.02 -26.18 -51.16
CA LEU A 20 10.46 -24.83 -51.11
C LEU A 20 9.48 -24.78 -49.93
N ILE A 21 9.99 -24.60 -48.70
CA ILE A 21 9.16 -24.14 -47.59
C ILE A 21 8.91 -22.66 -47.87
N LEU A 22 7.76 -22.40 -48.52
CA LEU A 22 7.03 -21.15 -48.41
C LEU A 22 6.79 -20.88 -46.92
N PHE A 23 7.75 -20.23 -46.26
CA PHE A 23 7.49 -19.49 -45.04
C PHE A 23 6.58 -18.32 -45.45
N ASN A 24 5.29 -18.60 -45.48
CA ASN A 24 4.28 -17.60 -45.19
C ASN A 24 4.64 -17.02 -43.82
N PHE A 25 5.45 -15.95 -43.83
CA PHE A 25 5.43 -14.96 -42.78
C PHE A 25 4.00 -14.45 -42.74
N PHE A 26 3.17 -15.14 -41.95
CA PHE A 26 2.04 -14.49 -41.30
C PHE A 26 2.64 -13.33 -40.52
N LEU A 27 2.66 -12.17 -41.17
CA LEU A 27 2.57 -10.88 -40.54
C LEU A 27 1.22 -10.88 -39.81
N PHE A 28 1.16 -11.58 -38.67
CA PHE A 28 0.23 -11.20 -37.65
C PHE A 28 0.60 -9.77 -37.31
N PRO A 29 -0.32 -8.79 -37.46
CA PRO A 29 -0.10 -7.53 -36.78
C PRO A 29 0.01 -7.93 -35.31
N LEU A 30 1.21 -7.77 -34.75
CA LEU A 30 1.36 -7.63 -33.32
C LEU A 30 0.46 -6.45 -32.97
N ASN A 31 -0.78 -6.77 -32.58
CA ASN A 31 -1.67 -5.86 -31.89
C ASN A 31 -0.88 -5.42 -30.66
N SER A 32 -0.14 -4.34 -30.80
CA SER A 32 0.32 -3.50 -29.72
C SER A 32 -0.96 -2.98 -29.08
N GLN A 33 -1.60 -3.80 -28.24
CA GLN A 33 -2.57 -3.32 -27.28
C GLN A 33 -1.82 -2.28 -26.47
N SER A 34 -2.15 -1.02 -26.71
CA SER A 34 -1.68 0.09 -25.89
C SER A 34 -1.98 -0.27 -24.45
N GLN A 35 -0.96 -0.17 -23.60
CA GLN A 35 -1.12 -0.51 -22.19
C GLN A 35 -2.26 0.30 -21.58
N PRO A 36 -3.07 -0.30 -20.68
CA PRO A 36 -4.18 0.41 -20.07
C PRO A 36 -3.64 1.61 -19.28
N VAL A 37 -4.22 2.78 -19.54
CA VAL A 37 -3.92 3.99 -18.76
C VAL A 37 -4.91 4.06 -17.62
N TYR A 38 -4.41 4.00 -16.38
CA TYR A 38 -5.22 4.16 -15.20
C TYR A 38 -5.36 5.63 -14.84
N ALA A 39 -6.53 6.01 -14.34
CA ALA A 39 -6.77 7.34 -13.83
C ALA A 39 -7.52 7.30 -12.50
N LYS A 40 -7.27 8.33 -11.69
CA LYS A 40 -8.04 8.65 -10.49
C LYS A 40 -9.19 9.59 -10.87
N VAL A 41 -10.39 9.27 -10.38
CA VAL A 41 -11.55 10.16 -10.47
C VAL A 41 -11.43 11.31 -9.48
N LEU A 42 -11.66 12.54 -9.96
CA LEU A 42 -11.76 13.75 -9.15
C LEU A 42 -13.23 14.18 -9.04
N CYS A 43 -13.94 13.63 -8.06
CA CYS A 43 -15.33 13.98 -7.77
C CYS A 43 -15.41 14.81 -6.49
N LEU A 44 -15.13 16.11 -6.63
CA LEU A 44 -15.05 17.02 -5.50
C LEU A 44 -16.42 17.59 -5.14
N GLN A 45 -16.61 17.92 -3.87
CA GLN A 45 -17.79 18.61 -3.33
C GLN A 45 -19.12 17.90 -3.62
N SER A 46 -19.12 16.57 -3.68
CA SER A 46 -20.32 15.76 -3.95
C SER A 46 -20.38 14.53 -3.02
N SER A 47 -21.28 14.57 -2.03
CA SER A 47 -21.51 13.44 -1.10
C SER A 47 -22.17 12.23 -1.77
N GLU A 48 -23.01 12.48 -2.77
CA GLU A 48 -23.77 11.45 -3.50
C GLU A 48 -23.01 10.88 -4.71
N GLY A 49 -21.80 11.40 -4.96
CA GLY A 49 -20.99 11.05 -6.11
C GLY A 49 -21.41 11.75 -7.40
N CYS A 50 -20.50 11.72 -8.36
CA CYS A 50 -20.62 12.37 -9.65
C CYS A 50 -21.28 11.43 -10.66
N ALA A 51 -22.09 11.99 -11.55
CA ALA A 51 -22.73 11.21 -12.60
C ALA A 51 -21.70 10.67 -13.60
N CYS A 52 -21.82 9.38 -13.91
CA CYS A 52 -21.08 8.66 -14.95
C CYS A 52 -22.14 8.21 -15.97
N ASN A 53 -22.21 8.91 -17.10
CA ASN A 53 -23.26 8.68 -18.09
C ASN A 53 -22.85 7.50 -18.98
N SER A 54 -23.50 6.35 -18.79
CA SER A 54 -23.26 5.16 -19.59
C SER A 54 -23.81 5.36 -21.00
N SER A 55 -23.06 4.96 -22.02
CA SER A 55 -23.52 4.91 -23.41
C SER A 55 -24.30 3.63 -23.72
N GLU A 56 -24.18 2.59 -22.89
CA GLU A 56 -24.69 1.23 -23.15
C GLU A 56 -25.78 0.79 -22.18
N ALA A 57 -25.84 1.37 -20.98
CA ALA A 57 -26.86 1.09 -19.97
C ALA A 57 -27.85 2.26 -19.91
N SER A 58 -29.14 1.96 -19.76
CA SER A 58 -30.22 2.95 -19.59
C SER A 58 -30.09 3.79 -18.31
N GLU A 59 -29.19 3.42 -17.39
CA GLU A 59 -28.99 4.10 -16.12
C GLU A 59 -27.55 4.61 -15.97
N SER A 60 -27.44 5.92 -15.69
CA SER A 60 -26.21 6.54 -15.19
C SER A 60 -25.89 6.00 -13.79
N PHE A 61 -24.61 5.76 -13.49
CA PHE A 61 -24.18 5.39 -12.14
C PHE A 61 -23.32 6.49 -11.49
N ARG A 62 -23.22 6.47 -10.16
CA ARG A 62 -22.50 7.49 -9.37
C ARG A 62 -21.09 7.07 -9.04
N ILE A 63 -20.07 7.78 -9.52
CA ILE A 63 -18.67 7.53 -9.15
C ILE A 63 -18.18 8.50 -8.08
N PHE A 64 -17.32 8.01 -7.20
CA PHE A 64 -16.82 8.77 -6.04
C PHE A 64 -15.38 9.24 -6.24
N HIS A 65 -14.98 10.25 -5.45
CA HIS A 65 -13.61 10.73 -5.48
C HIS A 65 -12.63 9.62 -5.11
N GLY A 66 -11.57 9.49 -5.90
CA GLY A 66 -10.56 8.49 -5.62
C GLY A 66 -10.95 7.05 -5.97
N GLU A 67 -12.06 6.83 -6.69
CA GLU A 67 -12.24 5.60 -7.43
C GLU A 67 -11.25 5.53 -8.61
N SER A 68 -10.81 4.32 -8.94
CA SER A 68 -9.92 4.05 -10.07
C SER A 68 -10.70 3.66 -11.32
N VAL A 69 -10.23 4.14 -12.46
CA VAL A 69 -10.83 3.88 -13.78
C VAL A 69 -9.74 3.60 -14.80
N ILE A 70 -10.10 2.90 -15.88
CA ILE A 70 -9.24 2.70 -17.05
C ILE A 70 -9.71 3.63 -18.15
N LEU A 71 -8.80 4.33 -18.81
CA LEU A 71 -9.10 5.16 -19.98
C LEU A 71 -9.14 4.26 -21.23
N GLU A 72 -10.30 4.16 -21.87
CA GLU A 72 -10.51 3.33 -23.07
C GLU A 72 -10.32 4.15 -24.35
N GLU A 73 -10.91 5.35 -24.40
CA GLU A 73 -10.78 6.28 -25.53
C GLU A 73 -10.58 7.70 -25.00
N TYR A 74 -9.45 8.30 -25.36
CA TYR A 74 -9.04 9.61 -24.87
C TYR A 74 -8.57 10.52 -26.02
N PRO A 75 -9.49 11.00 -26.89
CA PRO A 75 -9.12 11.99 -27.90
C PRO A 75 -8.52 13.21 -27.20
N THR A 76 -7.36 13.67 -27.68
CA THR A 76 -6.59 14.73 -27.01
C THR A 76 -7.40 16.01 -26.80
N GLU A 77 -8.33 16.31 -27.72
CA GLU A 77 -9.16 17.51 -27.73
C GLU A 77 -10.56 17.33 -27.11
N ALA A 78 -10.98 16.12 -26.77
CA ALA A 78 -12.32 15.88 -26.23
C ALA A 78 -12.44 16.33 -24.76
N GLU A 79 -13.56 16.99 -24.42
CA GLU A 79 -13.88 17.38 -23.04
C GLU A 79 -14.31 16.19 -22.17
N LEU A 80 -14.91 15.16 -22.81
CA LEU A 80 -15.33 13.92 -22.17
C LEU A 80 -14.48 12.77 -22.69
N TRP A 81 -14.01 11.93 -21.78
CA TRP A 81 -13.28 10.70 -22.11
C TRP A 81 -14.12 9.49 -21.78
N LYS A 82 -13.97 8.43 -22.58
CA LYS A 82 -14.61 7.14 -22.31
C LYS A 82 -13.76 6.39 -21.29
N ILE A 83 -14.38 6.09 -20.15
CA ILE A 83 -13.74 5.41 -19.04
C ILE A 83 -14.42 4.07 -18.75
N LYS A 84 -13.64 3.11 -18.28
CA LYS A 84 -14.11 1.83 -17.76
C LYS A 84 -13.96 1.81 -16.24
N HIS A 85 -15.08 1.65 -15.56
CA HIS A 85 -15.18 1.45 -14.12
C HIS A 85 -15.63 0.01 -13.83
N SER A 86 -15.50 -0.46 -12.58
CA SER A 86 -15.97 -1.80 -12.17
C SER A 86 -17.48 -2.03 -12.39
N ARG A 87 -18.25 -0.95 -12.54
CA ARG A 87 -19.70 -0.96 -12.77
C ARG A 87 -20.10 -0.82 -14.24
N GLY A 88 -19.17 -0.54 -15.14
CA GLY A 88 -19.46 -0.39 -16.57
C GLY A 88 -18.64 0.70 -17.25
N LEU A 89 -18.96 0.92 -18.52
CA LEU A 89 -18.40 1.98 -19.37
C LEU A 89 -19.22 3.27 -19.24
N CYS A 90 -18.56 4.42 -19.26
CA CYS A 90 -19.25 5.71 -19.25
C CYS A 90 -18.37 6.82 -19.85
N HIS A 91 -18.98 7.97 -20.14
CA HIS A 91 -18.25 9.20 -20.47
C HIS A 91 -18.10 10.09 -19.22
N TYR A 92 -16.89 10.59 -19.00
CA TYR A 92 -16.58 11.41 -17.83
C TYR A 92 -15.69 12.62 -18.18
N PRO A 93 -15.84 13.78 -17.52
CA PRO A 93 -15.05 14.97 -17.83
C PRO A 93 -13.55 14.75 -17.68
N LYS A 94 -12.79 15.01 -18.75
CA LYS A 94 -11.33 14.91 -18.80
C LYS A 94 -10.67 15.70 -17.67
N LYS A 95 -11.14 16.92 -17.40
CA LYS A 95 -10.63 17.79 -16.32
C LYS A 95 -10.77 17.19 -14.92
N ASN A 96 -11.64 16.19 -14.76
CA ASN A 96 -11.90 15.48 -13.51
C ASN A 96 -11.22 14.10 -13.49
N LEU A 97 -10.27 13.85 -14.38
CA LEU A 97 -9.47 12.62 -14.42
C LEU A 97 -8.00 12.98 -14.24
N LYS A 98 -7.34 12.28 -13.33
CA LYS A 98 -5.89 12.38 -13.14
C LYS A 98 -5.24 11.07 -13.55
N ALA A 99 -4.57 11.09 -14.71
CA ALA A 99 -3.82 9.94 -15.19
C ALA A 99 -2.70 9.56 -14.20
N LEU A 100 -2.44 8.26 -14.10
CA LEU A 100 -1.48 7.68 -13.19
C LEU A 100 -0.41 6.93 -13.99
N ALA A 101 0.85 7.13 -13.61
CA ALA A 101 1.97 6.44 -14.22
C ALA A 101 2.39 5.25 -13.36
N TYR A 102 2.52 4.07 -13.98
CA TYR A 102 3.02 2.85 -13.33
C TYR A 102 3.94 2.10 -14.29
N GLN A 103 4.95 1.41 -13.75
CA GLN A 103 5.70 0.45 -14.57
C GLN A 103 4.83 -0.77 -14.86
N HIS A 104 4.52 -0.97 -16.13
CA HIS A 104 3.78 -2.14 -16.56
C HIS A 104 4.61 -3.41 -16.38
N GLY A 105 3.99 -4.47 -15.87
CA GLY A 105 4.60 -5.78 -15.73
C GLY A 105 5.34 -6.03 -14.41
N PHE A 106 5.58 -5.02 -13.57
CA PHE A 106 6.08 -5.26 -12.22
C PHE A 106 5.04 -6.10 -11.42
N ARG A 107 5.52 -7.01 -10.57
CA ARG A 107 4.68 -7.95 -9.80
C ARG A 107 5.27 -8.11 -8.39
N PRO A 108 4.82 -7.33 -7.39
CA PRO A 108 5.41 -7.34 -6.05
C PRO A 108 5.30 -8.70 -5.35
N MET A 109 4.29 -9.49 -5.70
CA MET A 109 4.11 -10.85 -5.18
C MET A 109 5.12 -11.88 -5.76
N GLN A 110 5.84 -11.54 -6.84
CA GLN A 110 6.86 -12.40 -7.46
C GLN A 110 8.25 -11.98 -6.98
N THR A 111 8.52 -12.23 -5.70
CA THR A 111 9.77 -11.83 -5.05
C THR A 111 10.42 -13.02 -4.34
N THR A 112 11.76 -12.99 -4.25
CA THR A 112 12.55 -13.97 -3.50
C THR A 112 12.74 -13.57 -2.03
N ARG A 113 12.31 -12.38 -1.63
CA ARG A 113 12.42 -11.93 -0.23
C ARG A 113 11.40 -12.64 0.65
N ASP A 114 11.83 -13.06 1.83
CA ASP A 114 10.98 -13.75 2.80
C ASP A 114 10.04 -12.79 3.54
N HIS A 115 8.76 -12.83 3.21
CA HIS A 115 7.73 -12.03 3.86
C HIS A 115 7.03 -12.78 5.00
N SER A 116 7.58 -13.91 5.45
CA SER A 116 7.01 -14.67 6.55
C SER A 116 7.09 -13.86 7.85
N PRO A 117 5.99 -13.81 8.61
CA PRO A 117 5.93 -12.99 9.81
C PRO A 117 6.86 -13.61 10.85
N LYS A 118 7.79 -12.83 11.40
CA LYS A 118 8.70 -13.33 12.46
C LYS A 118 7.88 -13.96 13.59
N ALA A 119 8.31 -15.08 14.14
CA ALA A 119 7.60 -15.76 15.22
C ALA A 119 7.52 -14.91 16.50
N LEU A 120 6.48 -15.10 17.33
CA LEU A 120 6.34 -14.34 18.60
C LEU A 120 7.56 -14.41 19.52
N ARG A 121 8.26 -15.55 19.58
CA ARG A 121 9.50 -15.71 20.36
C ARG A 121 10.63 -14.77 19.92
N PHE A 122 10.62 -14.37 18.64
CA PHE A 122 11.54 -13.37 18.11
C PHE A 122 11.14 -11.97 18.59
N LEU A 123 9.83 -11.69 18.61
CA LEU A 123 9.28 -10.37 18.94
C LEU A 123 9.22 -10.09 20.45
N LEU A 124 9.03 -11.09 21.31
CA LEU A 124 8.74 -10.90 22.74
C LEU A 124 9.86 -11.40 23.65
N GLN A 125 9.99 -10.78 24.83
CA GLN A 125 10.82 -11.33 25.91
C GLN A 125 10.26 -12.69 26.37
N GLU A 126 11.12 -13.57 26.88
CA GLU A 126 10.71 -14.93 27.26
C GLU A 126 9.65 -14.93 28.38
N GLU A 127 9.74 -13.99 29.32
CA GLU A 127 8.76 -13.79 30.38
C GLU A 127 7.38 -13.41 29.83
N ASP A 128 7.33 -12.45 28.90
CA ASP A 128 6.10 -12.02 28.24
C ASP A 128 5.48 -13.15 27.40
N LEU A 129 6.32 -13.91 26.69
CA LEU A 129 5.88 -15.03 25.87
C LEU A 129 5.25 -16.14 26.73
N ARG A 130 5.91 -16.55 27.81
CA ARG A 130 5.40 -17.58 28.74
C ARG A 130 4.17 -17.11 29.49
N GLY A 131 4.09 -15.82 29.80
CA GLY A 131 2.99 -15.25 30.54
C GLY A 131 1.78 -14.88 29.68
N LEU A 132 1.84 -14.94 28.34
CA LEU A 132 0.87 -14.28 27.46
C LEU A 132 -0.60 -14.59 27.78
N ASP A 133 -0.90 -15.84 28.16
CA ASP A 133 -2.25 -16.29 28.54
C ASP A 133 -2.73 -15.73 29.91
N SER A 134 -1.79 -15.31 30.76
CA SER A 134 -2.07 -14.69 32.07
C SER A 134 -2.12 -13.17 32.03
N HIS A 135 -1.69 -12.54 30.92
CA HIS A 135 -1.71 -11.08 30.78
C HIS A 135 -3.14 -10.58 30.60
N THR A 136 -3.44 -9.43 31.20
CA THR A 136 -4.74 -8.79 30.95
C THR A 136 -4.74 -8.17 29.56
N SER A 137 -5.70 -8.55 28.72
CA SER A 137 -5.93 -7.86 27.44
C SER A 137 -7.07 -6.84 27.55
N ARG A 138 -6.94 -5.72 26.84
CA ARG A 138 -8.00 -4.70 26.70
C ARG A 138 -8.27 -4.47 25.22
N SER A 139 -9.54 -4.29 24.88
CA SER A 139 -9.94 -3.87 23.53
C SER A 139 -9.85 -2.35 23.41
N LEU A 140 -9.31 -1.84 22.31
CA LEU A 140 -9.32 -0.42 21.94
C LEU A 140 -10.41 -0.09 20.92
N GLY A 141 -11.33 -1.04 20.70
CA GLY A 141 -12.33 -0.97 19.65
C GLY A 141 -11.75 -1.25 18.26
N ALA A 142 -12.52 -0.85 17.25
CA ALA A 142 -12.14 -1.01 15.87
C ALA A 142 -11.00 -0.06 15.49
N TYR A 143 -10.08 -0.56 14.69
CA TYR A 143 -9.15 0.23 13.89
C TYR A 143 -9.34 -0.10 12.42
N TYR A 144 -9.23 0.91 11.58
CA TYR A 144 -9.45 0.77 10.15
C TYR A 144 -8.11 0.68 9.41
N PRO A 145 -7.82 -0.46 8.75
CA PRO A 145 -6.52 -0.72 8.18
C PRO A 145 -6.32 0.01 6.86
N THR A 146 -5.10 0.49 6.63
CA THR A 146 -4.48 0.63 5.31
C THR A 146 -3.26 -0.28 5.25
N PHE A 147 -2.57 -0.31 4.10
CA PHE A 147 -1.30 -1.01 3.97
C PHE A 147 -0.21 -0.07 3.44
N TYR A 148 1.00 -0.24 3.94
CA TYR A 148 2.20 0.43 3.44
C TYR A 148 3.31 -0.59 3.18
N HIS A 149 4.23 -0.21 2.32
CA HIS A 149 5.25 -1.11 1.78
C HIS A 149 6.53 -0.34 1.49
N LEU A 150 7.64 -1.05 1.29
CA LEU A 150 8.84 -0.40 0.79
C LEU A 150 8.64 0.00 -0.67
N ALA A 151 8.90 1.27 -0.97
CA ALA A 151 8.98 1.71 -2.35
C ALA A 151 10.09 0.92 -3.06
N LEU A 152 9.83 0.47 -4.29
CA LEU A 152 10.81 -0.23 -5.12
C LEU A 152 11.08 0.59 -6.36
N GLU A 153 12.34 0.89 -6.65
CA GLU A 153 12.68 1.67 -7.83
C GLU A 153 12.32 0.95 -9.13
N GLU A 154 12.30 -0.38 -9.12
CA GLU A 154 11.79 -1.18 -10.23
C GLU A 154 10.30 -0.97 -10.49
N ALA A 155 9.51 -0.52 -9.51
CA ALA A 155 8.11 -0.18 -9.72
C ALA A 155 7.92 1.27 -10.21
N PHE A 156 8.91 2.12 -9.96
CA PHE A 156 8.86 3.58 -10.19
C PHE A 156 10.14 4.08 -10.86
N PRO A 157 10.43 3.66 -12.11
CA PRO A 157 11.58 4.13 -12.85
C PRO A 157 11.41 5.60 -13.24
N GLY A 158 12.51 6.29 -13.50
CA GLY A 158 12.49 7.67 -13.96
C GLY A 158 13.87 8.26 -14.12
N THR A 159 13.95 9.58 -14.24
CA THR A 159 15.21 10.32 -14.32
C THR A 159 15.99 10.17 -13.02
N GLU A 160 17.24 9.72 -13.11
CA GLU A 160 18.12 9.58 -11.95
C GLU A 160 18.60 10.94 -11.43
N ILE A 161 18.41 11.16 -10.12
CA ILE A 161 18.88 12.35 -9.41
C ILE A 161 19.75 11.96 -8.22
N ALA A 162 20.57 12.90 -7.75
CA ALA A 162 21.39 12.70 -6.56
C ALA A 162 20.51 12.53 -5.30
N VAL A 163 20.83 11.53 -4.50
CA VAL A 163 20.23 11.29 -3.18
C VAL A 163 21.13 11.92 -2.14
N LEU A 164 20.57 12.83 -1.34
CA LEU A 164 21.35 13.64 -0.41
C LEU A 164 21.06 13.24 1.04
N SER A 165 22.12 13.11 1.84
CA SER A 165 22.05 12.90 3.28
C SER A 165 21.48 14.12 4.03
N PRO A 166 21.13 14.01 5.32
CA PRO A 166 20.78 15.17 6.14
C PRO A 166 21.85 16.27 6.15
N SER A 167 23.13 15.89 6.03
CA SER A 167 24.25 16.83 5.91
C SER A 167 24.46 17.41 4.51
N GLY A 168 23.62 17.05 3.53
CA GLY A 168 23.73 17.50 2.14
C GLY A 168 24.76 16.74 1.28
N LYS A 169 25.37 15.68 1.80
CA LYS A 169 26.33 14.84 1.06
C LYS A 169 25.57 13.89 0.13
N GLU A 170 26.06 13.71 -1.10
CA GLU A 170 25.55 12.66 -1.98
C GLU A 170 25.87 11.27 -1.42
N ILE A 171 24.83 10.46 -1.22
CA ILE A 171 24.90 9.09 -0.70
C ILE A 171 24.49 8.04 -1.75
N GLY A 172 24.11 8.49 -2.95
CA GLY A 172 23.80 7.66 -4.10
C GLY A 172 23.00 8.43 -5.14
N ARG A 173 22.50 7.71 -6.14
CA ARG A 173 21.61 8.22 -7.18
C ARG A 173 20.45 7.25 -7.35
N ALA A 174 19.25 7.76 -7.63
CA ALA A 174 18.06 6.96 -7.87
C ALA A 174 17.03 7.77 -8.66
N SER A 175 16.04 7.08 -9.23
CA SER A 175 14.93 7.66 -9.99
C SER A 175 14.15 8.67 -9.14
N ALA A 176 13.86 9.84 -9.69
CA ALA A 176 13.11 10.90 -9.00
C ALA A 176 11.70 10.44 -8.58
N SER A 177 11.03 9.65 -9.43
CA SER A 177 9.73 9.03 -9.17
C SER A 177 9.79 8.04 -8.00
N PHE A 178 10.82 7.19 -7.95
CA PHE A 178 11.08 6.31 -6.81
C PHE A 178 11.29 7.11 -5.51
N LEU A 179 12.12 8.15 -5.54
CA LEU A 179 12.36 8.97 -4.35
C LEU A 179 11.10 9.70 -3.87
N GLU A 180 10.19 10.06 -4.77
CA GLU A 180 8.86 10.55 -4.38
C GLU A 180 8.09 9.48 -3.61
N GLN A 181 8.09 8.23 -4.07
CA GLN A 181 7.45 7.12 -3.35
C GLN A 181 8.13 6.84 -2.00
N VAL A 182 9.47 6.95 -1.91
CA VAL A 182 10.19 6.84 -0.63
C VAL A 182 9.73 7.89 0.37
N ARG A 183 9.39 9.10 -0.07
CA ARG A 183 8.83 10.14 0.83
C ARG A 183 7.44 9.78 1.35
N TRP A 184 6.65 9.10 0.53
CA TRP A 184 5.29 8.68 0.89
C TRP A 184 5.28 7.48 1.82
N GLU A 185 6.05 6.45 1.48
CA GLU A 185 6.11 5.18 2.21
C GLU A 185 7.12 5.22 3.38
N GLY A 186 7.98 6.23 3.44
CA GLY A 186 9.02 6.42 4.46
C GLY A 186 10.34 5.71 4.15
N SER A 187 10.32 4.62 3.39
CA SER A 187 11.54 3.88 3.00
C SER A 187 11.39 3.19 1.64
N GLY A 188 12.53 2.89 1.00
CA GLY A 188 12.51 2.10 -0.24
C GLY A 188 13.87 1.51 -0.62
N ILE A 189 13.85 0.67 -1.66
CA ILE A 189 15.01 -0.07 -2.16
C ILE A 189 15.23 0.34 -3.63
N ALA A 190 16.41 0.87 -3.91
CA ALA A 190 16.86 1.25 -5.24
C ALA A 190 17.31 0.03 -6.05
N LYS A 191 17.44 0.20 -7.37
CA LYS A 191 17.86 -0.86 -8.31
C LYS A 191 19.27 -1.37 -8.03
N ASP A 192 20.13 -0.53 -7.48
CA ASP A 192 21.49 -0.89 -7.04
C ASP A 192 21.52 -1.62 -5.68
N GLY A 193 20.35 -1.87 -5.08
CA GLY A 193 20.19 -2.54 -3.80
C GLY A 193 20.34 -1.63 -2.59
N LYS A 194 20.72 -0.34 -2.75
CA LYS A 194 20.76 0.60 -1.64
C LYS A 194 19.36 0.83 -1.09
N LYS A 195 19.29 0.92 0.23
CA LYS A 195 18.02 1.15 0.94
C LYS A 195 18.04 2.53 1.53
N TYR A 196 17.04 3.33 1.17
CA TYR A 196 16.91 4.71 1.59
C TYR A 196 15.75 4.86 2.57
N HIS A 197 16.00 5.56 3.67
CA HIS A 197 14.99 6.01 4.62
C HIS A 197 14.81 7.51 4.49
N PHE A 198 13.58 8.00 4.45
CA PHE A 198 13.30 9.44 4.33
C PHE A 198 13.54 10.15 5.66
N ALA A 199 14.46 11.11 5.67
CA ALA A 199 14.87 11.83 6.87
C ALA A 199 14.27 13.25 6.99
N GLY A 200 13.29 13.60 6.14
CA GLY A 200 12.70 14.94 6.07
C GLY A 200 13.38 15.85 5.04
N ASP A 201 12.69 16.91 4.61
CA ASP A 201 13.22 17.98 3.74
C ASP A 201 13.96 17.51 2.47
N GLY A 202 13.48 16.43 1.87
CA GLY A 202 14.10 15.83 0.68
C GLY A 202 15.46 15.17 0.96
N ARG A 203 15.77 14.85 2.21
CA ARG A 203 16.99 14.17 2.67
C ARG A 203 16.71 12.72 3.02
N TYR A 204 17.76 11.89 2.96
CA TYR A 204 17.64 10.45 3.15
C TYR A 204 18.83 9.87 3.92
N GLU A 205 18.61 8.76 4.59
CA GLU A 205 19.65 7.97 5.24
C GLU A 205 19.75 6.58 4.60
N LEU A 206 20.93 5.99 4.62
CA LEU A 206 21.12 4.58 4.25
C LEU A 206 20.89 3.71 5.47
N TYR A 207 20.30 2.53 5.27
CA TYR A 207 20.15 1.53 6.31
C TYR A 207 20.48 0.12 5.80
N ASP A 208 20.94 -0.74 6.72
CA ASP A 208 21.31 -2.13 6.42
C ASP A 208 20.32 -3.16 7.00
N LEU A 209 19.24 -2.69 7.64
CA LEU A 209 18.16 -3.56 8.09
C LEU A 209 17.46 -4.27 6.92
N GLU A 210 16.94 -5.46 7.16
CA GLU A 210 16.23 -6.27 6.16
C GLU A 210 15.10 -5.47 5.50
N TRP A 211 14.27 -4.84 6.35
CA TRP A 211 13.01 -4.19 5.99
C TRP A 211 12.92 -2.71 6.34
N GLY A 212 13.77 -2.17 7.21
CA GLY A 212 13.81 -0.74 7.54
C GLY A 212 13.50 -0.42 9.00
N TRP A 213 13.60 0.87 9.31
CA TRP A 213 13.38 1.42 10.65
C TRP A 213 11.91 1.70 10.89
N GLY A 214 11.44 1.38 12.10
CA GLY A 214 10.20 1.92 12.64
C GLY A 214 10.43 3.29 13.29
N ALA A 215 9.36 3.89 13.79
CA ALA A 215 9.37 5.22 14.39
C ALA A 215 10.14 5.36 15.73
N GLY A 216 10.73 4.29 16.27
CA GLY A 216 11.43 4.29 17.55
C GLY A 216 12.89 3.89 17.41
N HIS A 217 13.76 4.47 18.25
CA HIS A 217 15.17 4.07 18.25
C HIS A 217 15.29 2.56 18.48
N GLY A 218 15.95 1.87 17.53
CA GLY A 218 16.20 0.44 17.57
C GLY A 218 15.09 -0.42 16.96
N TYR A 219 13.86 0.09 16.86
CA TYR A 219 12.75 -0.69 16.33
C TYR A 219 12.85 -0.91 14.82
N GLN A 220 12.66 -2.15 14.39
CA GLN A 220 12.56 -2.52 12.98
C GLN A 220 11.10 -2.76 12.57
N VAL A 221 10.82 -2.56 11.28
CA VAL A 221 9.55 -2.98 10.69
C VAL A 221 9.66 -4.40 10.15
N TYR A 222 8.60 -5.20 10.30
CA TYR A 222 8.57 -6.59 9.85
C TYR A 222 7.26 -6.86 9.10
N PRO A 223 7.32 -7.47 7.89
CA PRO A 223 6.12 -7.73 7.09
C PRO A 223 5.08 -8.50 7.91
N TYR A 224 3.85 -8.02 7.85
CA TYR A 224 2.69 -8.58 8.57
C TYR A 224 2.84 -8.58 10.09
N ARG A 225 3.82 -7.89 10.67
CA ARG A 225 4.03 -7.79 12.12
C ARG A 225 4.02 -6.36 12.63
N THR A 226 4.18 -5.36 11.78
CA THR A 226 4.24 -3.97 12.21
C THR A 226 2.95 -3.24 11.93
N LEU A 227 2.47 -2.51 12.94
CA LEU A 227 1.41 -1.51 12.82
C LEU A 227 2.00 -0.12 12.99
N ALA A 228 1.69 0.76 12.04
CA ALA A 228 1.84 2.19 12.20
C ALA A 228 0.54 2.79 12.74
N VAL A 229 0.63 3.52 13.86
CA VAL A 229 -0.52 4.16 14.51
C VAL A 229 -0.17 5.59 14.94
N GLY A 230 -1.17 6.45 15.08
CA GLY A 230 -0.99 7.76 15.69
C GLY A 230 -0.81 7.64 17.20
N PHE A 231 0.43 7.73 17.72
CA PHE A 231 0.69 7.50 19.15
C PHE A 231 -0.05 8.46 20.11
N LYS A 232 -0.35 9.69 19.66
CA LYS A 232 -1.17 10.63 20.43
C LYS A 232 -2.59 10.09 20.63
N ASP A 233 -3.21 9.60 19.57
CA ASP A 233 -4.58 9.10 19.61
C ASP A 233 -4.65 7.72 20.28
N PHE A 234 -3.63 6.87 20.06
CA PHE A 234 -3.45 5.63 20.81
C PHE A 234 -3.40 5.88 22.32
N CYS A 235 -2.63 6.88 22.77
CA CYS A 235 -2.65 7.31 24.16
C CYS A 235 -4.03 7.80 24.63
N GLY A 236 -4.76 8.52 23.78
CA GLY A 236 -6.14 8.92 24.05
C GLY A 236 -7.07 7.74 24.31
N LYS A 237 -6.95 6.66 23.52
CA LYS A 237 -7.74 5.43 23.68
C LYS A 237 -7.32 4.60 24.90
N LEU A 238 -6.04 4.61 25.26
CA LEU A 238 -5.57 3.99 26.51
C LEU A 238 -6.07 4.75 27.75
N GLY A 239 -6.36 6.04 27.62
CA GLY A 239 -6.91 6.87 28.70
C GLY A 239 -5.98 6.90 29.92
N SER A 240 -6.55 6.68 31.11
CA SER A 240 -5.82 6.68 32.37
C SER A 240 -5.04 5.38 32.66
N MET A 241 -5.09 4.37 31.77
CA MET A 241 -4.38 3.10 31.98
C MET A 241 -2.86 3.27 32.02
N ILE A 242 -2.33 4.30 31.37
CA ILE A 242 -0.91 4.64 31.38
C ILE A 242 -0.75 6.10 31.79
N ALA A 243 -0.36 6.31 33.04
CA ALA A 243 -0.13 7.66 33.56
C ALA A 243 0.92 8.41 32.72
N GLY A 244 0.58 9.63 32.29
CA GLY A 244 1.44 10.46 31.44
C GLY A 244 1.83 9.76 30.13
N CYS A 245 0.86 9.15 29.45
CA CYS A 245 1.07 8.42 28.21
C CYS A 245 1.72 9.30 27.13
N ASN A 246 2.75 8.77 26.49
CA ASN A 246 3.45 9.39 25.37
C ASN A 246 4.08 8.30 24.49
N LYS A 247 4.61 8.69 23.32
CA LYS A 247 5.24 7.78 22.35
C LYS A 247 6.24 6.81 22.98
N SER A 248 7.16 7.27 23.84
CA SER A 248 8.20 6.38 24.40
C SER A 248 7.66 5.31 25.34
N LYS A 249 6.50 5.55 25.97
CA LYS A 249 5.82 4.56 26.82
C LYS A 249 5.03 3.51 26.04
N VAL A 250 4.53 3.86 24.84
CA VAL A 250 3.60 3.01 24.09
C VAL A 250 4.16 2.39 22.82
N ILE A 251 5.20 2.96 22.23
CA ILE A 251 5.88 2.35 21.09
C ILE A 251 6.39 0.96 21.48
N GLY A 252 6.31 -0.03 20.61
CA GLY A 252 6.61 -1.41 21.02
C GLY A 252 5.40 -2.20 21.48
N ALA A 253 4.26 -1.58 21.80
CA ALA A 253 3.13 -2.32 22.39
C ALA A 253 2.72 -3.52 21.53
N LEU A 254 2.55 -4.67 22.18
CA LEU A 254 1.99 -5.85 21.53
C LEU A 254 0.49 -5.65 21.31
N ALA A 255 0.06 -5.77 20.07
CA ALA A 255 -1.34 -5.82 19.69
C ALA A 255 -1.74 -7.21 19.19
N TYR A 256 -3.02 -7.52 19.35
CA TYR A 256 -3.67 -8.70 18.81
C TYR A 256 -4.95 -8.30 18.08
N LEU A 257 -5.06 -8.76 16.83
CA LEU A 257 -6.19 -8.53 15.94
C LEU A 257 -6.87 -9.90 15.71
N PRO A 258 -7.93 -10.25 16.47
CA PRO A 258 -8.56 -11.57 16.38
C PRO A 258 -9.07 -11.88 14.96
N GLY A 259 -9.63 -10.88 14.27
CA GLY A 259 -10.10 -11.05 12.89
C GLY A 259 -9.02 -11.47 11.90
N ILE A 260 -7.74 -11.16 12.15
CA ILE A 260 -6.63 -11.65 11.32
C ILE A 260 -6.38 -13.15 11.58
N ARG A 261 -6.35 -13.57 12.85
CA ARG A 261 -6.15 -14.97 13.23
C ARG A 261 -7.29 -15.87 12.71
N GLU A 262 -8.53 -15.41 12.85
CA GLU A 262 -9.73 -16.13 12.44
C GLU A 262 -9.77 -16.44 10.94
N LYS A 263 -9.20 -15.55 10.12
CA LYS A 263 -9.10 -15.74 8.66
C LYS A 263 -8.16 -16.87 8.25
N LYS A 264 -7.33 -17.40 9.16
CA LYS A 264 -6.34 -18.45 8.88
C LYS A 264 -5.53 -18.11 7.63
N ILE A 265 -4.96 -16.91 7.61
CA ILE A 265 -4.18 -16.40 6.47
C ILE A 265 -2.88 -17.21 6.38
N ARG A 266 -2.69 -17.92 5.28
CA ARG A 266 -1.49 -18.74 5.05
C ARG A 266 -0.33 -17.84 4.62
N MET A 267 0.80 -17.99 5.31
CA MET A 267 2.03 -17.20 5.10
C MET A 267 3.00 -17.93 4.15
N PRO A 268 4.04 -17.25 3.63
CA PRO A 268 4.98 -17.85 2.66
C PRO A 268 5.71 -19.09 3.19
N ASP A 269 6.04 -19.13 4.49
CA ASP A 269 6.61 -20.30 5.17
C ASP A 269 5.60 -21.47 5.38
N GLY A 270 4.36 -21.31 4.92
CA GLY A 270 3.30 -22.29 5.04
C GLY A 270 2.54 -22.25 6.37
N SER A 271 2.99 -21.44 7.33
CA SER A 271 2.29 -21.25 8.61
C SER A 271 1.03 -20.39 8.45
N TYR A 272 0.25 -20.27 9.52
CA TYR A 272 -0.88 -19.34 9.59
C TYR A 272 -0.53 -18.13 10.43
N HIS A 273 -0.98 -16.94 10.00
CA HIS A 273 -0.82 -15.73 10.78
C HIS A 273 -1.53 -15.85 12.14
N ASP A 274 -0.83 -15.60 13.23
CA ASP A 274 -1.33 -15.79 14.60
C ASP A 274 -2.15 -14.60 15.14
N GLY A 275 -2.18 -13.49 14.40
CA GLY A 275 -2.95 -12.28 14.71
C GLY A 275 -2.22 -11.26 15.57
N TYR A 276 -0.94 -11.48 15.92
CA TYR A 276 -0.17 -10.56 16.75
C TYR A 276 0.70 -9.60 15.94
N PHE A 277 0.81 -8.37 16.44
CA PHE A 277 1.55 -7.28 15.82
C PHE A 277 2.24 -6.40 16.86
N CYS A 278 3.21 -5.61 16.42
CA CYS A 278 3.95 -4.65 17.21
C CYS A 278 3.67 -3.23 16.73
N LEU A 279 3.31 -2.34 17.66
CA LEU A 279 3.06 -0.91 17.40
C LEU A 279 4.39 -0.15 17.39
N ASN A 280 5.20 -0.40 16.38
CA ASN A 280 6.59 0.06 16.32
C ASN A 280 6.80 1.23 15.37
N ASP A 281 5.74 1.65 14.67
CA ASP A 281 5.82 2.66 13.63
C ASP A 281 4.73 3.73 13.77
N THR A 282 4.88 4.83 13.03
CA THR A 282 3.91 5.93 12.95
C THR A 282 3.96 6.56 11.58
N GLY A 283 2.84 7.12 11.16
CA GLY A 283 2.76 7.96 9.96
C GLY A 283 2.52 9.41 10.32
N SER A 284 2.49 10.26 9.29
CA SER A 284 2.03 11.64 9.45
C SER A 284 0.60 11.66 10.02
N PRO A 285 0.30 12.58 10.96
CA PRO A 285 -1.03 12.68 11.58
C PRO A 285 -2.12 13.09 10.59
N GLN A 286 -1.77 13.49 9.36
CA GLN A 286 -2.73 13.71 8.28
C GLN A 286 -3.24 12.40 7.67
N TYR A 287 -2.47 11.32 7.77
CA TYR A 287 -2.76 10.04 7.11
C TYR A 287 -3.03 8.90 8.10
N ILE A 288 -2.42 8.91 9.29
CA ILE A 288 -2.69 7.92 10.34
C ILE A 288 -3.18 8.68 11.57
N ARG A 289 -4.51 8.87 11.65
CA ARG A 289 -5.18 9.64 12.71
C ARG A 289 -6.23 8.77 13.42
N ASP A 290 -6.41 9.01 14.72
CA ASP A 290 -7.47 8.46 15.55
C ASP A 290 -7.43 6.93 15.67
N ASP A 291 -8.30 6.25 14.93
CA ASP A 291 -8.46 4.80 14.89
C ASP A 291 -8.07 4.22 13.52
N ARG A 292 -7.25 4.93 12.75
CA ARG A 292 -6.59 4.36 11.58
C ARG A 292 -5.29 3.67 11.97
N MET A 293 -5.00 2.56 11.31
CA MET A 293 -3.71 1.89 11.39
C MET A 293 -3.21 1.54 9.99
N ASP A 294 -1.90 1.50 9.83
CA ASP A 294 -1.27 1.04 8.61
C ASP A 294 -0.49 -0.23 8.88
N ILE A 295 -0.72 -1.27 8.09
CA ILE A 295 -0.08 -2.57 8.26
C ILE A 295 1.09 -2.67 7.27
N PHE A 296 2.29 -2.91 7.79
CA PHE A 296 3.45 -3.08 6.93
C PHE A 296 3.42 -4.44 6.22
N VAL A 297 3.53 -4.45 4.89
CA VAL A 297 3.45 -5.69 4.10
C VAL A 297 4.77 -6.05 3.38
N GLY A 298 5.89 -5.44 3.78
CA GLY A 298 7.19 -5.66 3.15
C GLY A 298 7.28 -4.96 1.80
N ILE A 299 7.55 -5.71 0.73
CA ILE A 299 7.52 -5.19 -0.64
C ILE A 299 6.31 -5.69 -1.44
N HIS A 300 5.38 -6.40 -0.78
CA HIS A 300 4.07 -6.66 -1.37
C HIS A 300 3.31 -5.34 -1.59
N GLY A 301 2.28 -5.35 -2.45
CA GLY A 301 1.54 -4.14 -2.79
C GLY A 301 0.80 -3.54 -1.59
N GLY A 302 0.86 -2.22 -1.45
CA GLY A 302 0.18 -1.45 -0.40
C GLY A 302 -1.34 -1.33 -0.56
N GLY A 303 -1.99 -2.14 -1.40
CA GLY A 303 -3.45 -2.09 -1.57
C GLY A 303 -3.98 -0.80 -2.18
N SER A 304 -3.14 -0.02 -2.85
CA SER A 304 -3.56 1.21 -3.52
C SER A 304 -4.63 0.88 -4.57
N PRO A 305 -5.85 1.45 -4.48
CA PRO A 305 -6.93 1.14 -5.41
C PRO A 305 -6.64 1.65 -6.82
N TYR A 306 -5.65 2.53 -6.96
CA TYR A 306 -5.22 3.17 -8.18
C TYR A 306 -4.23 2.33 -9.00
N GLN A 307 -3.58 1.37 -8.34
CA GLN A 307 -2.66 0.44 -9.00
C GLN A 307 -3.45 -0.73 -9.61
N PRO A 308 -2.96 -1.31 -10.73
CA PRO A 308 -3.39 -2.62 -11.21
C PRO A 308 -3.47 -3.63 -10.06
N LYS A 309 -4.44 -4.55 -10.12
CA LYS A 309 -4.66 -5.54 -9.05
C LYS A 309 -3.38 -6.32 -8.77
N GLU A 310 -2.60 -6.66 -9.80
CA GLU A 310 -1.34 -7.39 -9.64
C GLU A 310 -0.28 -6.61 -8.87
N LEU A 311 -0.33 -5.27 -8.93
CA LEU A 311 0.58 -4.35 -8.25
C LEU A 311 0.13 -3.97 -6.84
N SER A 312 -1.17 -3.94 -6.59
CA SER A 312 -1.70 -3.60 -5.27
C SER A 312 -1.82 -4.79 -4.32
N ARG A 313 -1.65 -6.02 -4.82
CA ARG A 313 -1.87 -7.26 -4.06
C ARG A 313 -0.89 -7.50 -2.92
N ASN A 314 -1.42 -8.09 -1.85
CA ASN A 314 -0.69 -8.65 -0.72
C ASN A 314 -1.51 -9.79 -0.08
N LEU A 315 -0.91 -10.57 0.82
CA LEU A 315 -1.55 -11.74 1.43
C LEU A 315 -2.82 -11.42 2.25
N PHE A 316 -2.88 -10.26 2.89
CA PHE A 316 -4.05 -9.87 3.70
C PHE A 316 -5.22 -9.45 2.80
N LEU A 317 -4.95 -8.74 1.71
CA LEU A 317 -5.95 -8.42 0.68
C LEU A 317 -6.52 -9.69 0.05
N ASP A 318 -5.66 -10.65 -0.30
CA ASP A 318 -6.07 -11.92 -0.88
C ASP A 318 -6.94 -12.75 0.09
N ALA A 319 -6.78 -12.55 1.40
CA ALA A 319 -7.61 -13.14 2.45
C ALA A 319 -8.90 -12.34 2.78
N GLY A 320 -9.15 -11.24 2.07
CA GLY A 320 -10.35 -10.40 2.25
C GLY A 320 -10.25 -9.43 3.43
N ILE A 321 -9.03 -9.02 3.83
CA ILE A 321 -8.84 -7.87 4.72
C ILE A 321 -8.84 -6.61 3.86
N HIS A 322 -9.98 -5.94 3.79
CA HIS A 322 -10.15 -4.78 2.92
C HIS A 322 -9.63 -3.49 3.56
N PRO A 323 -8.78 -2.72 2.87
CA PRO A 323 -8.24 -1.48 3.40
C PRO A 323 -9.27 -0.36 3.25
N LEU A 324 -9.07 0.69 4.04
CA LEU A 324 -9.63 1.99 3.71
C LEU A 324 -9.04 2.48 2.38
N VAL A 325 -9.93 2.95 1.52
CA VAL A 325 -9.61 3.55 0.23
C VAL A 325 -10.21 4.95 0.17
N PRO A 326 -9.67 5.86 -0.66
CA PRO A 326 -10.13 7.25 -0.67
C PRO A 326 -11.64 7.43 -0.90
N SER A 327 -12.31 6.53 -1.62
CA SER A 327 -13.76 6.57 -1.84
C SER A 327 -14.61 6.22 -0.59
N ASP A 328 -14.00 5.72 0.49
CA ASP A 328 -14.70 5.50 1.77
C ASP A 328 -14.99 6.82 2.50
N TRP A 329 -14.37 7.92 2.07
CA TRP A 329 -14.76 9.28 2.44
C TRP A 329 -15.66 9.82 1.33
N ARG A 330 -16.92 10.10 1.63
CA ARG A 330 -17.89 10.52 0.61
C ARG A 330 -17.68 11.96 0.14
N LEU A 331 -16.98 12.79 0.90
CA LEU A 331 -16.82 14.21 0.60
C LEU A 331 -15.36 14.67 0.64
N TYR A 332 -14.92 15.26 -0.47
CA TYR A 332 -13.62 15.91 -0.62
C TYR A 332 -13.78 17.36 -1.07
N TYR A 333 -12.97 18.25 -0.50
CA TYR A 333 -12.92 19.68 -0.90
C TYR A 333 -11.86 19.92 -1.98
N SER A 334 -10.81 19.10 -2.01
CA SER A 334 -9.76 19.11 -3.02
C SER A 334 -9.25 17.69 -3.29
N GLU A 335 -8.25 17.54 -4.17
CA GLU A 335 -7.67 16.23 -4.47
C GLU A 335 -7.22 15.46 -3.21
N LYS A 336 -6.70 16.19 -2.21
CA LYS A 336 -6.08 15.66 -1.00
C LYS A 336 -6.89 15.95 0.26
N GLU A 337 -7.69 17.00 0.26
CA GLU A 337 -8.45 17.44 1.41
C GLU A 337 -9.83 16.79 1.44
N ARG A 338 -10.06 16.00 2.48
CA ARG A 338 -11.31 15.29 2.74
C ARG A 338 -12.05 15.93 3.89
N PHE A 339 -13.38 15.80 3.88
CA PHE A 339 -14.17 16.08 5.06
C PHE A 339 -13.83 15.07 6.15
N TRP A 340 -13.50 15.58 7.33
CA TRP A 340 -13.29 14.76 8.51
C TRP A 340 -14.46 14.90 9.44
N CYS A 341 -14.94 13.76 9.91
CA CYS A 341 -15.94 13.74 10.94
C CYS A 341 -15.43 14.41 12.23
N PRO A 342 -16.16 15.37 12.82
CA PRO A 342 -15.87 15.84 14.18
C PRO A 342 -15.96 14.66 15.16
N LYS A 343 -15.03 14.57 16.14
CA LYS A 343 -14.91 13.40 17.02
C LYS A 343 -16.20 13.11 17.79
N GLU A 344 -16.88 14.16 18.22
CA GLU A 344 -18.15 14.14 18.94
C GLU A 344 -19.35 13.73 18.08
N LYS A 345 -19.20 13.69 16.75
CA LYS A 345 -20.24 13.26 15.80
C LYS A 345 -19.94 11.90 15.16
N ILE A 346 -18.83 11.25 15.53
CA ILE A 346 -18.53 9.90 15.09
C ILE A 346 -19.62 8.97 15.64
N PRO A 347 -20.24 8.13 14.79
CA PRO A 347 -21.32 7.25 15.23
C PRO A 347 -20.88 6.32 16.36
N ALA A 348 -21.64 6.28 17.46
CA ALA A 348 -21.37 5.31 18.53
C ALA A 348 -21.60 3.87 18.05
N ASN A 349 -22.57 3.68 17.15
CA ASN A 349 -22.75 2.45 16.38
C ASN A 349 -22.52 2.74 14.89
N PRO A 350 -21.33 2.43 14.35
CA PRO A 350 -20.99 2.60 12.93
C PRO A 350 -21.98 1.97 11.93
N PHE A 351 -22.68 0.90 12.33
CA PHE A 351 -23.64 0.19 11.47
C PHE A 351 -25.06 0.78 11.49
N SER A 352 -25.34 1.71 12.41
CA SER A 352 -26.64 2.38 12.49
C SER A 352 -26.48 3.83 12.98
N PRO A 353 -25.88 4.72 12.17
CA PRO A 353 -25.69 6.13 12.55
C PRO A 353 -27.01 6.86 12.76
N LYS A 354 -27.09 7.66 13.82
CA LYS A 354 -28.23 8.55 14.09
C LYS A 354 -28.29 9.72 13.11
N GLU A 355 -29.31 10.56 13.22
CA GLU A 355 -29.54 11.68 12.30
C GLU A 355 -28.54 12.82 12.52
N GLU A 356 -28.21 13.09 13.79
CA GLU A 356 -27.23 14.07 14.23
C GLU A 356 -25.77 13.61 14.05
N GLU A 357 -25.58 12.31 13.83
CA GLU A 357 -24.29 11.68 13.62
C GLU A 357 -23.85 11.75 12.16
N CYS A 358 -22.55 11.67 11.99
CA CYS A 358 -21.85 11.88 10.73
C CYS A 358 -21.95 10.66 9.81
N ARG A 359 -22.48 10.85 8.60
CA ARG A 359 -22.75 9.77 7.63
C ARG A 359 -21.79 9.72 6.45
N LEU A 360 -20.91 10.72 6.32
CA LEU A 360 -20.05 10.89 5.14
C LEU A 360 -18.63 10.31 5.32
N ASP A 361 -18.31 9.87 6.53
CA ASP A 361 -17.00 9.36 6.91
C ASP A 361 -16.98 7.82 6.95
N TYR A 362 -15.79 7.23 6.86
CA TYR A 362 -15.61 5.78 6.76
C TYR A 362 -16.22 5.00 7.93
N HIS A 363 -16.40 5.61 9.10
CA HIS A 363 -17.13 4.99 10.20
C HIS A 363 -18.55 4.57 9.77
N ALA A 364 -19.27 5.43 9.06
CA ALA A 364 -20.61 5.12 8.58
C ALA A 364 -20.60 4.39 7.21
N VAL A 365 -19.63 4.71 6.37
CA VAL A 365 -19.60 4.26 4.96
C VAL A 365 -18.97 2.88 4.80
N ALA A 366 -18.00 2.54 5.66
CA ALA A 366 -17.25 1.29 5.60
C ALA A 366 -17.03 0.64 6.99
N PRO A 367 -18.06 0.56 7.86
CA PRO A 367 -17.92 0.02 9.22
C PRO A 367 -17.38 -1.41 9.26
N GLN A 368 -17.71 -2.22 8.24
CA GLN A 368 -17.26 -3.60 8.09
C GLN A 368 -15.75 -3.77 7.88
N LYS A 369 -15.02 -2.69 7.58
CA LYS A 369 -13.56 -2.73 7.40
C LYS A 369 -12.80 -2.58 8.73
N GLY A 370 -13.47 -2.16 9.79
CA GLY A 370 -12.87 -2.04 11.11
C GLY A 370 -12.43 -3.40 11.68
N LEU A 371 -11.23 -3.45 12.23
CA LEU A 371 -10.66 -4.63 12.90
C LEU A 371 -10.52 -4.33 14.39
N GLU A 372 -11.04 -5.20 15.26
CA GLU A 372 -10.79 -5.07 16.70
C GLU A 372 -9.29 -5.12 16.98
N VAL A 373 -8.78 -4.16 17.76
CA VAL A 373 -7.40 -4.15 18.25
C VAL A 373 -7.42 -4.35 19.75
N ARG A 374 -6.66 -5.34 20.22
CA ARG A 374 -6.46 -5.61 21.65
C ARG A 374 -5.00 -5.38 22.01
N ILE A 375 -4.73 -4.82 23.19
CA ILE A 375 -3.38 -4.70 23.75
C ILE A 375 -3.28 -5.39 25.10
N PHE A 376 -2.05 -5.74 25.47
CA PHE A 376 -1.75 -6.56 26.64
C PHE A 376 -1.01 -5.77 27.71
N PHE A 377 -1.40 -6.01 28.94
CA PHE A 377 -0.80 -5.45 30.15
C PHE A 377 -0.29 -6.58 31.03
N ARG A 378 0.91 -6.37 31.58
CA ARG A 378 1.47 -7.18 32.67
C ARG A 378 0.69 -6.93 33.94
N ASN A 379 0.92 -7.80 34.93
CA ASN A 379 0.26 -7.71 36.24
C ASN A 379 0.60 -6.41 37.00
N ASP A 380 1.74 -5.80 36.71
CA ASP A 380 2.15 -4.50 37.26
C ASP A 380 1.50 -3.29 36.54
N GLY A 381 0.65 -3.54 35.53
CA GLY A 381 0.01 -2.51 34.73
C GLY A 381 0.86 -1.94 33.58
N SER A 382 2.10 -2.43 33.39
CA SER A 382 2.93 -2.05 32.24
C SER A 382 2.48 -2.76 30.95
N LEU A 383 2.73 -2.15 29.79
CA LEU A 383 2.42 -2.79 28.50
C LEU A 383 3.38 -3.95 28.23
N VAL A 384 2.85 -5.05 27.69
CA VAL A 384 3.67 -6.04 26.99
C VAL A 384 4.23 -5.38 25.73
N ARG A 385 5.54 -5.47 25.54
CA ARG A 385 6.24 -4.78 24.46
C ARG A 385 7.07 -5.76 23.63
N CYS A 386 7.01 -5.58 22.33
CA CYS A 386 7.94 -6.17 21.41
C CYS A 386 9.35 -5.63 21.67
N LYS A 387 10.35 -6.47 21.42
CA LYS A 387 11.76 -6.11 21.41
C LYS A 387 12.01 -5.05 20.33
N PRO A 388 12.86 -4.04 20.62
CA PRO A 388 13.36 -3.14 19.59
C PRO A 388 14.11 -3.91 18.51
#